data_AF-A0A2P2DXZ1-F1
#
_entry.id   AF-A0A2P2DXZ1-F1
#
_cell.length_a   1.000
_cell.length_b   1.000
_cell.length_c   1.000
_cell.angle_alpha   90.00
_cell.angle_beta   90.00
_cell.angle_gamma   90.00
#
_symmetry.space_group_name_H-M   'P 1'
#
loop_
_entity.id
_entity.type
_entity.pdbx_description
1 polymer ?
#
loop_
_entity_poly.entity_id
_entity_poly.type
_entity_poly.pdbx_seq_one_letter_code
_entity_poly.pdbx_strand_id
1 'polypeptide(L)'
;MEWNSLKIIISSHPLGSDTFLLFVSFLFAGMGISAFPNPVWITKQFGISELTASGKNEVRAVYGGFGLCMSLALILAYCIPEIRNGVCITVALALFGMSLGRMVSAAMDRSIAKLPAFYGAIELIASIILVFS
;
A
#
# COMPACT_ATOMS: atom_id res chain seq x y z
N MET A 1 30.29 3.05 -13.75
CA MET A 1 28.95 3.64 -13.60
C MET A 1 28.67 3.69 -12.11
N GLU A 2 28.79 4.89 -11.54
CA GLU A 2 29.21 5.09 -10.16
C GLU A 2 28.07 4.92 -9.14
N TRP A 3 28.35 4.22 -8.05
CA TRP A 3 27.50 4.13 -6.86
C TRP A 3 27.11 5.52 -6.29
N ASN A 4 27.91 6.55 -6.57
CA ASN A 4 27.62 7.93 -6.20
C ASN A 4 26.48 8.57 -7.00
N SER A 5 26.25 8.14 -8.25
CA SER A 5 25.16 8.67 -9.08
C SER A 5 23.79 8.24 -8.55
N LEU A 6 23.69 7.05 -7.94
CA LEU A 6 22.47 6.59 -7.27
C LEU A 6 22.16 7.41 -6.01
N LYS A 7 23.18 7.77 -5.21
CA LYS A 7 22.97 8.61 -4.01
C LYS A 7 22.42 9.99 -4.35
N ILE A 8 22.88 10.61 -5.43
CA ILE A 8 22.44 11.96 -5.84
C ILE A 8 20.98 11.95 -6.32
N ILE A 9 20.55 10.89 -7.01
CA ILE A 9 19.15 10.71 -7.43
C ILE A 9 18.24 10.47 -6.21
N ILE A 10 18.75 9.79 -5.17
CA ILE A 10 17.99 9.47 -3.96
C ILE A 10 17.97 10.63 -2.94
N SER A 11 18.98 11.52 -2.93
CA SER A 11 19.12 12.56 -1.89
C SER A 11 18.40 13.88 -2.19
N SER A 12 17.98 14.12 -3.43
CA SER A 12 17.19 15.31 -3.76
C SER A 12 15.73 14.99 -3.51
N HIS A 13 15.26 15.06 -2.25
CA HIS A 13 13.84 14.93 -1.94
C HIS A 13 13.10 16.11 -2.60
N PRO A 14 12.31 15.91 -3.66
CA PRO A 14 11.49 16.98 -4.18
C PRO A 14 10.45 17.32 -3.12
N LEU A 15 10.05 18.59 -3.00
CA LEU A 15 9.01 19.05 -2.07
C LEU A 15 7.66 18.27 -2.18
N GLY A 16 7.50 17.42 -3.21
CA GLY A 16 6.37 16.50 -3.37
C GLY A 16 6.47 15.15 -2.67
N SER A 17 7.66 14.66 -2.25
CA SER A 17 7.76 13.28 -1.73
C SER A 17 7.24 13.14 -0.30
N ASP A 18 7.44 14.15 0.56
CA ASP A 18 6.85 14.20 1.90
C ASP A 18 5.33 14.22 1.87
N THR A 19 4.77 15.07 0.99
CA THR A 19 3.33 15.16 0.77
C THR A 19 2.77 13.81 0.31
N PHE A 20 3.52 13.09 -0.54
CA PHE A 20 3.13 11.78 -1.02
C PHE A 20 3.16 10.71 0.08
N LEU A 21 4.19 10.67 0.94
CA LEU A 21 4.25 9.77 2.09
C LEU A 21 3.03 9.97 3.01
N LEU A 22 2.72 11.22 3.34
CA LEU A 22 1.57 11.55 4.17
C LEU A 22 0.26 11.15 3.49
N PHE A 23 0.12 11.42 2.18
CA PHE A 23 -1.04 11.00 1.41
C PHE A 23 -1.25 9.48 1.45
N VAL A 24 -0.21 8.69 1.16
CA VAL A 24 -0.29 7.22 1.20
C VAL A 24 -0.58 6.73 2.63
N SER A 25 0.02 7.36 3.65
CA SER A 25 -0.30 7.10 5.05
C SER A 25 -1.78 7.33 5.36
N PHE A 26 -2.37 8.44 4.90
CA PHE A 26 -3.80 8.71 5.08
C PHE A 26 -4.69 7.67 4.40
N LEU A 27 -4.32 7.17 3.22
CA LEU A 27 -5.06 6.09 2.54
C LEU A 27 -5.02 4.79 3.35
N PHE A 28 -3.85 4.41 3.86
CA PHE A 28 -3.70 3.25 4.74
C PHE A 28 -4.49 3.40 6.04
N ALA A 29 -4.46 4.58 6.66
CA ALA A 29 -5.26 4.88 7.85
C ALA A 29 -6.76 4.78 7.57
N GLY A 30 -7.23 5.34 6.45
CA GLY A 30 -8.64 5.28 6.05
C GLY A 30 -9.12 3.83 5.85
N MET A 31 -8.33 3.01 5.16
CA MET A 31 -8.60 1.58 5.03
C MET A 31 -8.59 0.87 6.39
N GLY A 32 -7.58 1.16 7.23
CA GLY A 32 -7.41 0.63 8.57
C GLY A 32 -8.62 0.88 9.47
N ILE A 33 -9.00 2.14 9.60
CA ILE A 33 -10.12 2.58 10.45
C ILE A 33 -11.44 2.00 9.95
N SER A 34 -11.67 1.98 8.63
CA SER A 34 -12.95 1.52 8.06
C SER A 34 -13.15 0.00 8.15
N ALA A 35 -12.07 -0.79 8.19
CA ALA A 35 -12.14 -2.25 8.28
C ALA A 35 -12.66 -2.78 9.64
N PHE A 36 -12.48 -2.03 10.74
CA PHE A 36 -12.96 -2.44 12.06
C PHE A 36 -14.50 -2.47 12.20
N PRO A 37 -15.21 -1.36 11.95
CA PRO A 37 -16.67 -1.32 12.06
C PRO A 37 -17.35 -2.07 10.91
N ASN A 38 -16.81 -1.99 9.69
CA ASN A 38 -17.50 -2.46 8.48
C ASN A 38 -16.62 -3.34 7.55
N PRO A 39 -16.18 -4.54 8.00
CA PRO A 39 -15.30 -5.41 7.20
C PRO A 39 -15.93 -5.90 5.87
N VAL A 40 -17.26 -6.05 5.84
CA VAL A 40 -17.98 -6.46 4.62
C VAL A 40 -17.92 -5.37 3.55
N TRP A 41 -17.88 -4.09 3.93
CA TRP A 41 -17.84 -2.99 2.97
C TRP A 41 -16.54 -2.98 2.15
N ILE A 42 -15.42 -3.37 2.77
CA ILE A 42 -14.12 -3.53 2.11
C ILE A 42 -14.17 -4.67 1.10
N THR A 43 -14.63 -5.84 1.55
CA THR A 43 -14.63 -7.08 0.74
C THR A 43 -15.66 -7.07 -0.38
N LYS A 44 -16.75 -6.30 -0.24
CA LYS A 44 -17.77 -6.11 -1.29
C LYS A 44 -17.21 -5.49 -2.57
N GLN A 45 -16.17 -4.66 -2.46
CA GLN A 45 -15.48 -4.08 -3.62
C GLN A 45 -14.77 -5.15 -4.48
N PHE A 46 -14.52 -6.31 -3.89
CA PHE A 46 -13.91 -7.49 -4.52
C PHE A 46 -14.94 -8.60 -4.80
N GLY A 47 -16.24 -8.29 -4.74
CA GLY A 47 -17.32 -9.25 -5.01
C GLY A 47 -17.68 -10.17 -3.84
N ILE A 48 -17.07 -9.99 -2.67
CA ILE A 48 -17.35 -10.80 -1.48
C ILE A 48 -18.40 -10.08 -0.63
N SER A 49 -19.64 -10.53 -0.70
CA SER A 49 -20.78 -9.83 -0.07
C SER A 49 -21.09 -10.31 1.35
N GLU A 50 -20.58 -11.47 1.76
CA GLU A 50 -20.82 -12.05 3.08
C GLU A 50 -19.52 -12.57 3.68
N LEU A 51 -19.38 -12.44 5.00
CA LEU A 51 -18.22 -12.90 5.76
C LEU A 51 -18.67 -13.66 7.00
N THR A 52 -18.06 -14.82 7.22
CA THR A 52 -18.15 -15.55 8.50
C THR A 52 -17.46 -14.76 9.62
N ALA A 53 -17.61 -15.20 10.87
CA ALA A 53 -16.89 -14.59 12.00
C ALA A 53 -15.36 -14.61 11.79
N SER A 54 -14.82 -15.73 11.30
CA SER A 54 -13.39 -15.84 10.95
C SER A 54 -13.01 -14.92 9.79
N GLY A 55 -13.85 -14.80 8.76
CA GLY A 55 -13.61 -13.87 7.65
C GLY A 55 -13.57 -12.40 8.09
N LYS A 56 -14.46 -12.01 9.01
CA LYS A 56 -14.45 -10.66 9.61
C LYS A 56 -13.18 -10.43 10.45
N ASN A 57 -12.73 -11.44 11.20
CA ASN A 57 -11.48 -11.37 11.94
C ASN A 57 -10.28 -11.15 11.01
N GLU A 58 -10.21 -11.91 9.92
CA GLU A 58 -9.15 -11.78 8.92
C GLU A 58 -9.10 -10.38 8.31
N VAL A 59 -10.27 -9.85 7.90
CA VAL A 59 -10.34 -8.51 7.32
C VAL A 59 -9.89 -7.43 8.32
N ARG A 60 -10.27 -7.56 9.58
CA ARG A 60 -9.84 -6.61 10.63
C ARG A 60 -8.34 -6.72 10.92
N ALA A 61 -7.74 -7.89 10.80
CA ALA A 61 -6.31 -8.06 10.97
C ALA A 61 -5.53 -7.44 9.80
N VAL A 62 -5.88 -7.82 8.56
CA VAL A 62 -5.12 -7.46 7.35
C VAL A 62 -5.45 -6.07 6.84
N TYR A 63 -6.73 -5.72 6.70
CA TYR A 63 -7.10 -4.38 6.23
C TYR A 63 -7.09 -3.37 7.37
N GLY A 64 -7.47 -3.81 8.58
CA GLY A 64 -7.53 -2.98 9.78
C GLY A 64 -6.16 -2.75 10.41
N GLY A 65 -5.72 -3.69 11.24
CA GLY A 65 -4.49 -3.59 12.04
C GLY A 65 -3.24 -3.36 11.18
N PHE A 66 -3.02 -4.19 10.16
CA PHE A 66 -1.88 -4.01 9.26
C PHE A 66 -1.93 -2.67 8.52
N GLY A 67 -3.11 -2.24 8.02
CA GLY A 67 -3.28 -0.92 7.40
C GLY A 67 -2.88 0.23 8.34
N LEU A 68 -3.33 0.21 9.60
CA LEU A 68 -2.94 1.20 10.60
C LEU A 68 -1.43 1.20 10.89
N CYS A 69 -0.82 0.02 11.01
CA CYS A 69 0.62 -0.09 11.23
C CYS A 69 1.44 0.42 10.03
N MET A 70 0.98 0.19 8.80
CA MET A 70 1.63 0.74 7.60
C MET A 70 1.54 2.27 7.54
N SER A 71 0.39 2.84 7.92
CA SER A 71 0.25 4.30 8.08
C SER A 71 1.23 4.84 9.12
N LEU A 72 1.32 4.20 10.30
CA LEU A 72 2.25 4.61 11.34
C LEU A 72 3.71 4.51 10.88
N ALA A 73 4.08 3.44 10.16
CA ALA A 73 5.42 3.30 9.61
C ALA A 73 5.79 4.46 8.68
N LEU A 74 4.87 4.86 7.78
CA LEU A 74 5.07 6.00 6.88
C LEU A 74 5.14 7.34 7.64
N ILE A 75 4.38 7.51 8.71
CA ILE A 75 4.50 8.69 9.60
C ILE A 75 5.86 8.71 10.30
N LEU A 76 6.33 7.57 10.79
CA LEU A 76 7.66 7.47 11.40
C LEU A 76 8.77 7.75 10.38
N ALA A 77 8.64 7.28 9.14
CA ALA A 77 9.55 7.59 8.04
C ALA A 77 9.59 9.09 7.71
N TYR A 78 8.45 9.77 7.85
CA TYR A 78 8.38 11.23 7.71
C TYR A 78 9.08 11.95 8.88
N CYS A 79 8.89 11.48 10.11
CA CYS A 79 9.48 12.11 11.30
C CYS A 79 10.97 11.78 11.53
N ILE A 80 11.44 10.64 11.04
CA ILE A 80 12.78 10.07 11.33
C ILE A 80 13.48 9.78 9.99
N PRO A 81 14.29 10.73 9.47
CA PRO A 81 14.94 10.60 8.17
C PRO A 81 15.84 9.35 8.03
N GLU A 82 16.41 8.86 9.13
CA GLU A 82 17.34 7.73 9.15
C GLU A 82 16.70 6.41 8.73
N ILE A 83 15.40 6.23 9.01
CA ILE A 83 14.67 5.00 8.66
C ILE A 83 13.86 5.14 7.36
N ARG A 84 13.74 6.36 6.83
CA ARG A 84 12.84 6.71 5.73
C ARG A 84 12.99 5.78 4.53
N ASN A 85 14.21 5.66 4.01
CA ASN A 85 14.47 4.86 2.81
C ASN A 85 14.10 3.39 3.01
N GLY A 86 14.41 2.83 4.19
CA GLY A 86 14.07 1.44 4.52
C GLY A 86 12.56 1.23 4.55
N VAL A 87 11.82 2.16 5.17
CA VAL A 87 10.35 2.11 5.21
C VAL A 87 9.75 2.27 3.82
N CYS A 88 10.17 3.29 3.05
CA CYS A 88 9.67 3.54 1.70
C CYS A 88 9.84 2.32 0.79
N ILE A 89 11.03 1.71 0.76
CA ILE A 89 11.31 0.50 -0.01
C ILE A 89 10.43 -0.67 0.45
N THR A 90 10.27 -0.85 1.77
CA THR A 90 9.45 -1.93 2.33
C THR A 90 7.97 -1.78 1.92
N VAL A 91 7.42 -0.57 2.06
CA VAL A 91 6.03 -0.28 1.69
C VAL A 91 5.84 -0.41 0.17
N ALA A 92 6.82 0.06 -0.62
CA ALA A 92 6.79 -0.11 -2.06
C ALA A 92 6.74 -1.58 -2.46
N LEU A 93 7.62 -2.42 -1.92
CA LEU A 93 7.63 -3.85 -2.20
C LEU A 93 6.31 -4.53 -1.80
N ALA A 94 5.70 -4.12 -0.68
CA ALA A 94 4.39 -4.64 -0.27
C ALA A 94 3.29 -4.27 -1.28
N LEU A 95 3.24 -3.02 -1.75
CA LEU A 95 2.28 -2.57 -2.77
C LEU A 95 2.52 -3.24 -4.12
N PHE A 96 3.78 -3.35 -4.53
CA PHE A 96 4.16 -4.08 -5.76
C PHE A 96 3.71 -5.53 -5.69
N GLY A 97 3.92 -6.21 -4.56
CA GLY A 97 3.48 -7.58 -4.34
C GLY A 97 1.97 -7.75 -4.45
N MET A 98 1.19 -6.81 -3.91
CA MET A 98 -0.28 -6.80 -4.05
C MET A 98 -0.71 -6.65 -5.51
N SER A 99 -0.13 -5.68 -6.24
CA SER A 99 -0.42 -5.48 -7.66
C SER A 99 -0.05 -6.69 -8.50
N LEU A 100 1.15 -7.25 -8.28
CA LEU A 100 1.63 -8.44 -8.97
C LEU A 100 0.75 -9.66 -8.67
N GLY A 101 0.32 -9.85 -7.42
CA GLY A 101 -0.59 -10.93 -7.05
C GLY A 101 -1.91 -10.87 -7.82
N ARG A 102 -2.43 -9.67 -8.07
CA ARG A 102 -3.60 -9.48 -8.94
C ARG A 102 -3.33 -9.80 -10.40
N MET A 103 -2.15 -9.46 -10.92
CA MET A 103 -1.76 -9.83 -12.28
C MET A 103 -1.64 -11.35 -12.45
N VAL A 104 -1.08 -12.03 -11.45
CA VAL A 104 -0.99 -13.50 -11.43
C VAL A 104 -2.40 -14.12 -11.39
N SER A 105 -3.28 -13.64 -10.50
CA SER A 105 -4.68 -14.10 -10.48
C SER A 105 -5.39 -13.84 -11.81
N ALA A 106 -5.21 -12.66 -12.41
CA ALA A 106 -5.78 -12.35 -13.73
C ALA A 106 -5.27 -13.29 -14.84
N ALA A 107 -4.00 -13.68 -14.79
CA ALA A 107 -3.42 -14.62 -15.75
C ALA A 107 -3.97 -16.05 -15.55
N MET A 108 -4.13 -16.48 -14.31
CA MET A 108 -4.67 -17.80 -13.96
C MET A 108 -6.17 -17.91 -14.30
N ASP A 109 -6.95 -16.92 -13.86
CA ASP A 109 -8.41 -16.90 -13.98
C ASP A 109 -8.89 -16.30 -15.31
N ARG A 110 -7.97 -15.83 -16.16
CA ARG A 110 -8.19 -15.16 -17.46
C ARG A 110 -9.19 -14.00 -17.39
N SER A 111 -9.37 -13.42 -16.21
CA SER A 111 -10.33 -12.36 -15.97
C SER A 111 -9.88 -11.52 -14.78
N ILE A 112 -10.18 -10.23 -14.83
CA ILE A 112 -10.01 -9.32 -13.70
C ILE A 112 -11.17 -8.35 -13.68
N ALA A 113 -11.81 -8.21 -12.52
CA ALA A 113 -12.86 -7.21 -12.35
C ALA A 113 -12.26 -5.80 -12.35
N LYS A 114 -13.07 -4.81 -12.76
CA LYS A 114 -12.62 -3.42 -12.93
C LYS A 114 -12.05 -2.81 -11.65
N LEU A 115 -12.66 -3.05 -10.49
CA LEU A 115 -12.21 -2.54 -9.20
C LEU A 115 -10.85 -3.13 -8.78
N PRO A 116 -10.65 -4.47 -8.74
CA PRO A 116 -9.34 -5.06 -8.51
C PRO A 116 -8.26 -4.55 -9.47
N ALA A 117 -8.56 -4.37 -10.76
CA ALA A 117 -7.61 -3.82 -11.72
C ALA A 117 -7.24 -2.36 -11.40
N PHE A 118 -8.21 -1.55 -11.00
CA PHE A 118 -7.99 -0.16 -10.59
C PHE A 118 -7.12 -0.07 -9.34
N TYR A 119 -7.39 -0.87 -8.32
CA TYR A 119 -6.53 -0.95 -7.13
C TYR A 119 -5.13 -1.42 -7.50
N GLY A 120 -5.00 -2.44 -8.36
CA GLY A 120 -3.70 -2.92 -8.85
C GLY A 120 -2.88 -1.83 -9.54
N ALA A 121 -3.52 -0.96 -10.32
CA ALA A 121 -2.85 0.18 -10.96
C ALA A 121 -2.40 1.22 -9.93
N ILE A 122 -3.24 1.57 -8.95
CA ILE A 122 -2.87 2.49 -7.87
C ILE A 122 -1.72 1.93 -7.03
N GLU A 123 -1.81 0.65 -6.65
CA GLU A 123 -0.77 -0.06 -5.90
C GLU A 123 0.58 -0.01 -6.64
N LEU A 124 0.58 -0.26 -7.95
CA LEU A 124 1.79 -0.21 -8.78
C LEU A 124 2.37 1.21 -8.88
N ILE A 125 1.54 2.21 -9.17
CA ILE A 125 1.98 3.61 -9.29
C ILE A 125 2.55 4.08 -7.95
N ALA A 126 1.84 3.80 -6.85
CA ALA A 126 2.29 4.21 -5.52
C ALA A 126 3.58 3.50 -5.11
N SER A 127 3.74 2.23 -5.44
CA SER A 127 5.01 1.51 -5.27
C SER A 127 6.15 2.20 -6.00
N ILE A 128 5.96 2.57 -7.27
CA ILE A 128 7.02 3.20 -8.07
C ILE A 128 7.41 4.54 -7.45
N ILE A 129 6.43 5.38 -7.09
CA ILE A 129 6.71 6.69 -6.50
C ILE A 129 7.42 6.55 -5.14
N LEU A 130 7.02 5.60 -4.30
CA LEU A 130 7.65 5.36 -2.99
C LEU A 130 9.12 4.95 -3.11
N VAL A 131 9.52 4.18 -4.14
CA VAL A 131 10.92 3.81 -4.35
C VAL A 131 11.82 5.04 -4.56
N PHE A 132 11.26 6.14 -5.07
CA PHE A 132 11.98 7.38 -5.35
C PHE A 132 11.70 8.50 -4.33
N SER A 133 11.06 8.20 -3.19
CA SER A 133 10.56 9.22 -2.23
C SER A 133 11.48 9.51 -1.05
#